data_AF-A0A423GQ93-F1
#
_entry.id   AF-A0A423GQ93-F1
#
_cell.length_a   1.000
_cell.length_b   1.000
_cell.length_c   1.000
_cell.angle_alpha   90.00
_cell.angle_beta   90.00
_cell.angle_gamma   90.00
#
_symmetry.space_group_name_H-M   'P 1'
#
loop_
_entity.id
_entity.type
_entity.pdbx_description
1 polymer ?
#
loop_
_entity_poly.entity_id
_entity_poly.type
_entity_poly.pdbx_seq_one_letter_code
_entity_poly.pdbx_strand_id
1 'polypeptide(L)' 'MSVYEWARQELRNSLELAQEAGFEPGLTLRALLSAVVQQSKGVRSVEDLADELQFLAENLDDSQDYGFMRP' A
#
# COMPACT_ATOMS: atom_id res chain seq x y z
N MET A 1 8.09 -15.65 -4.41
CA MET A 1 7.63 -14.26 -4.29
C MET A 1 6.46 -14.24 -3.33
N SER A 2 6.59 -13.55 -2.19
CA SER A 2 5.48 -13.35 -1.25
C SER A 2 4.47 -12.34 -1.84
N VAL A 3 3.25 -12.31 -1.29
CA VAL A 3 2.24 -11.33 -1.68
C VAL A 3 2.73 -9.88 -1.49
N TYR A 4 3.56 -9.64 -0.46
CA TYR A 4 4.16 -8.33 -0.19
C TYR A 4 5.22 -7.95 -1.24
N GLU A 5 6.07 -8.91 -1.66
CA GLU A 5 7.05 -8.67 -2.73
C GLU A 5 6.37 -8.36 -4.07
N TRP A 6 5.31 -9.10 -4.40
CA TRP A 6 4.50 -8.84 -5.59
C TRP A 6 3.86 -7.45 -5.53
N ALA A 7 3.20 -7.11 -4.42
CA ALA A 7 2.56 -5.80 -4.27
C ALA A 7 3.55 -4.63 -4.38
N ARG A 8 4.76 -4.78 -3.82
CA ARG A 8 5.84 -3.78 -3.96
C ARG A 8 6.31 -3.63 -5.41
N GLN A 9 6.33 -4.71 -6.20
CA GLN A 9 6.66 -4.63 -7.63
C GLN A 9 5.55 -3.91 -8.41
N GLU A 10 4.28 -4.25 -8.18
CA GLU A 10 3.16 -3.57 -8.85
C GLU A 10 3.11 -2.06 -8.51
N LEU A 11 3.43 -1.70 -7.26
CA LEU A 11 3.53 -0.30 -6.86
C LEU A 11 4.64 0.43 -7.61
N ARG A 12 5.84 -0.16 -7.75
CA ARG A 12 6.93 0.43 -8.54
C ARG A 12 6.54 0.64 -10.00
N ASN A 13 5.97 -0.39 -10.64
CA ASN A 13 5.51 -0.30 -12.03
C ASN A 13 4.47 0.81 -12.20
N SER A 14 3.54 0.94 -11.25
CA SER A 14 2.50 1.97 -11.28
C SER A 14 3.09 3.38 -11.14
N LEU A 15 4.12 3.55 -10.31
CA LEU A 15 4.82 4.83 -10.15
C LEU A 15 5.61 5.21 -11.40
N GLU A 16 6.28 4.25 -12.04
CA GLU A 16 6.99 4.47 -13.31
C GLU A 16 6.01 4.92 -14.40
N LEU A 17 4.89 4.21 -14.59
CA LEU A 17 3.86 4.58 -15.57
C LEU A 17 3.24 5.96 -15.28
N ALA A 18 3.00 6.27 -14.00
CA ALA A 18 2.45 7.57 -13.63
C ALA A 18 3.45 8.71 -13.86
N GLN A 19 4.74 8.46 -13.62
CA GLN A 19 5.81 9.41 -13.91
C GLN A 19 5.94 9.67 -15.42
N GLU A 20 5.86 8.62 -16.24
CA GLU A 20 5.82 8.75 -17.72
C GLU A 20 4.61 9.57 -18.18
N ALA A 21 3.48 9.47 -17.48
CA ALA A 21 2.29 10.28 -17.72
C ALA A 21 2.39 11.72 -17.14
N GLY A 22 3.47 12.07 -16.45
CA GLY A 22 3.71 13.41 -15.88
C GLY A 22 3.08 13.66 -14.51
N PHE A 23 2.67 12.62 -13.79
CA PHE A 23 2.13 12.75 -12.44
C PHE A 23 3.25 12.77 -11.38
N GLU A 24 3.11 13.65 -10.40
CA GLU A 24 4.03 13.74 -9.27
C GLU A 24 3.97 12.47 -8.40
N PRO A 25 5.11 11.95 -7.90
CA PRO A 25 5.15 10.72 -7.11
C PRO A 25 4.25 10.75 -5.87
N GLY A 26 4.27 11.86 -5.12
CA GLY A 26 3.44 12.02 -3.91
C GLY A 26 1.94 12.05 -4.21
N LEU A 27 1.54 12.62 -5.35
CA LEU A 27 0.14 12.62 -5.80
C LEU A 27 -0.29 11.20 -6.20
N THR A 28 0.58 10.50 -6.92
CA THR A 28 0.33 9.12 -7.38
C THR A 28 0.17 8.16 -6.20
N LEU A 29 1.07 8.20 -5.21
CA LEU A 29 0.96 7.39 -4.00
C LEU A 29 -0.36 7.61 -3.26
N ARG A 30 -0.80 8.88 -3.14
CA ARG A 30 -2.08 9.22 -2.50
C ARG A 30 -3.27 8.67 -3.28
N ALA A 31 -3.24 8.75 -4.61
CA ALA A 31 -4.31 8.21 -5.45
C ALA A 31 -4.38 6.69 -5.36
N LEU A 32 -3.23 5.99 -5.40
CA LEU A 32 -3.15 4.54 -5.26
C LEU A 32 -3.65 4.08 -3.88
N LEU A 33 -3.25 4.73 -2.79
CA LEU A 33 -3.76 4.42 -1.45
C LEU A 33 -5.28 4.60 -1.38
N SER A 34 -5.82 5.65 -1.99
CA SER A 34 -7.27 5.91 -2.03
C SER A 34 -8.02 4.79 -2.77
N ALA A 35 -7.48 4.31 -3.90
CA ALA A 35 -8.06 3.19 -4.64
C ALA A 35 -8.04 1.88 -3.84
N VAL A 36 -6.95 1.60 -3.13
CA VAL A 36 -6.83 0.42 -2.25
C VAL A 36 -7.85 0.47 -1.10
N VAL A 37 -7.95 1.61 -0.42
CA VAL A 37 -8.91 1.81 0.68
C VAL A 37 -10.36 1.62 0.20
N GLN A 38 -10.69 2.15 -0.98
CA GLN A 38 -12.02 2.00 -1.57
C GLN A 38 -12.36 0.54 -1.85
N GLN A 39 -11.43 -0.26 -2.39
CA GLN A 39 -11.64 -1.69 -2.65
C GLN A 39 -11.70 -2.51 -1.36
N SER A 40 -10.89 -2.15 -0.36
CA SER A 40 -10.80 -2.86 0.91
C SER A 40 -12.14 -2.89 1.67
N LYS A 41 -12.97 -1.84 1.54
CA LYS A 41 -14.34 -1.82 2.07
C LYS A 41 -15.21 -3.01 1.63
N GLY A 42 -14.89 -3.66 0.50
CA GLY A 42 -15.60 -4.85 0.02
C GLY A 42 -15.26 -6.15 0.77
N VAL A 43 -14.16 -6.18 1.53
CA VAL A 43 -13.63 -7.40 2.16
C VAL A 43 -13.36 -7.26 3.66
N ARG A 44 -13.49 -6.06 4.23
CA ARG A 44 -13.34 -5.78 5.67
C ARG A 44 -14.17 -4.57 6.12
N SER A 45 -14.36 -4.45 7.43
CA SER A 45 -15.02 -3.29 8.05
C SER A 45 -14.17 -2.03 7.90
N VAL A 46 -14.80 -0.86 8.12
CA VAL A 46 -14.09 0.42 8.08
C VAL A 46 -13.16 0.55 9.29
N GLU A 47 -13.61 0.06 10.45
CA GLU A 47 -12.88 0.05 11.70
C GLU A 47 -11.60 -0.79 11.59
N ASP A 48 -11.70 -2.04 11.12
CA ASP A 48 -10.53 -2.91 10.95
C ASP A 48 -9.52 -2.33 9.95
N LEU A 49 -10.01 -1.69 8.88
CA LEU A 49 -9.15 -1.03 7.90
C LEU A 49 -8.43 0.18 8.51
N ALA A 50 -9.11 0.99 9.32
CA ALA A 50 -8.51 2.13 9.99
C ALA A 50 -7.42 1.68 10.97
N ASP A 51 -7.69 0.64 11.77
CA ASP A 51 -6.71 0.07 12.70
C ASP A 51 -5.49 -0.50 11.98
N GLU A 52 -5.68 -1.19 10.85
CA GLU A 52 -4.57 -1.72 10.06
C GLU A 52 -3.73 -0.61 9.43
N LEU A 53 -4.35 0.44 8.88
CA LEU A 53 -3.62 1.59 8.34
C LEU A 53 -2.83 2.33 9.42
N GLN A 54 -3.41 2.49 10.60
CA GLN A 54 -2.73 3.08 11.76
C GLN A 54 -1.53 2.22 12.16
N PHE A 55 -1.73 0.90 12.28
CA PHE A 55 -0.65 -0.04 12.58
C PHE A 55 0.48 0.05 11.54
N LEU A 56 0.16 0.03 10.25
CA LEU A 56 1.16 0.16 9.20
C LEU A 56 1.93 1.48 9.30
N ALA A 57 1.25 2.60 9.54
CA ALA A 57 1.87 3.92 9.66
C ALA A 57 2.82 4.02 10.88
N GLU A 58 2.42 3.45 12.02
CA GLU A 58 3.23 3.42 13.25
C GLU A 58 4.46 2.50 13.13
N ASN A 59 4.39 1.52 12.23
CA ASN A 59 5.42 0.51 12.04
C ASN A 59 6.16 0.69 10.68
N LEU A 60 6.12 1.89 10.09
CA LEU A 60 6.97 2.21 8.94
C LEU A 60 8.44 2.21 9.40
N ASP A 61 9.10 1.07 9.25
CA ASP A 61 10.53 0.92 9.46
C ASP A 61 11.19 0.76 8.09
N ASP A 62 12.11 1.68 7.75
CA ASP A 62 12.90 1.65 6.51
C ASP A 62 13.79 0.40 6.41
N SER A 63 13.90 -0.40 7.48
CA SER A 63 14.79 -1.56 7.59
C SER A 63 14.12 -2.94 7.65
N GLN A 64 12.78 -3.05 7.72
CA GLN A 64 12.12 -4.34 7.97
C GLN A 64 11.30 -4.84 6.79
N ASP A 65 11.74 -5.98 6.24
CA ASP A 65 10.99 -6.77 5.28
C ASP A 65 9.85 -7.48 6.03
N TYR A 66 8.65 -6.90 5.97
CA TYR A 66 7.44 -7.43 6.63
C TYR A 66 7.02 -8.80 6.06
N GLY A 67 7.72 -9.86 6.49
CA GLY A 67 7.17 -11.19 6.58
C GLY A 67 6.17 -11.22 7.73
N PHE A 68 4.91 -10.93 7.45
CA PHE A 68 3.81 -11.17 8.40
C PHE A 68 3.79 -12.66 8.78
N MET A 69 4.44 -13.02 9.88
CA MET A 69 4.02 -14.13 10.73
C MET A 69 3.27 -13.52 11.90
N ARG A 70 1.98 -13.86 12.04
CA ARG A 70 1.29 -13.84 13.32
C ARG A 70 0.98 -15.29 13.73
N PRO A 71 1.05 -15.62 15.04
CA PRO A 71 0.82 -16.96 15.57
C PRO A 71 -0.63 -17.44 15.42
#